data_AF-A0A2H6FLQ1-F1
#
_entry.id   AF-A0A2H6FLQ1-F1
#
_cell.length_a   1.000
_cell.length_b   1.000
_cell.length_c   1.000
_cell.angle_alpha   90.00
_cell.angle_beta   90.00
_cell.angle_gamma   90.00
#
_symmetry.space_group_name_H-M   'P 1'
#
loop_
_entity.id
_entity.type
_entity.pdbx_description
1 polymer ?
#
loop_
_entity_poly.entity_id
_entity_poly.type
_entity_poly.pdbx_seq_one_letter_code
_entity_poly.pdbx_strand_id
1 'polypeptide(L)'
;MKFISFLITLILGIAIGISGYVIAPEFLNRYIPSSITKSKTVRLKGTVIAKGRKGASLLLTVNSPEGAMLVTFTRKVNEIELLVNKQDLIELSIKKYGPFIKDPRIIRVIKPSLEKAERTLKGPEKATAPAEKPPSGKDKNNKDEAVTAEPAASGSPAAGTEENPSGITKPAVKEAGPADSPGAGN
;
A
#
# COMPACT_ATOMS: atom_id res chain seq x y z
N MET A 1 -54.08 26.05 38.45
CA MET A 1 -54.46 24.98 37.49
C MET A 1 -53.73 25.06 36.14
N LYS A 2 -53.45 26.25 35.58
CA LYS A 2 -52.77 26.38 34.26
C LYS A 2 -51.34 25.81 34.19
N PHE A 3 -50.59 25.85 35.30
CA PHE A 3 -49.20 25.35 35.35
C PHE A 3 -49.10 23.80 35.25
N ILE A 4 -50.12 23.09 35.75
CA ILE A 4 -50.18 21.62 35.66
C ILE A 4 -50.33 21.20 34.19
N SER A 5 -51.13 21.92 33.40
CA SER A 5 -51.30 21.62 31.97
C SER A 5 -49.98 21.77 31.20
N PHE A 6 -49.21 22.83 31.45
CA PHE A 6 -47.88 23.00 30.85
C PHE A 6 -46.91 21.89 31.24
N LEU A 7 -46.92 21.48 32.52
CA LEU A 7 -46.04 20.43 33.01
C LEU A 7 -46.36 19.08 32.35
N ILE A 8 -47.64 18.75 32.15
CA ILE A 8 -48.05 17.51 31.47
C ILE A 8 -47.60 17.52 29.99
N THR A 9 -47.78 18.62 29.27
CA THR A 9 -47.33 18.74 27.88
C THR A 9 -45.81 18.63 27.76
N LEU A 10 -45.07 19.23 28.69
CA LEU A 10 -43.60 19.14 28.73
C LEU A 10 -43.13 17.70 28.96
N ILE A 11 -43.71 17.00 29.93
CA ILE A 11 -43.39 15.59 30.22
C ILE A 11 -43.71 14.71 29.02
N LEU A 12 -44.85 14.94 28.36
CA LEU A 12 -45.25 14.18 27.17
C LEU A 12 -44.27 14.40 26.01
N GLY A 13 -43.83 15.65 25.79
CA GLY A 13 -42.81 15.97 24.79
C GLY A 13 -41.46 15.31 25.09
N ILE A 14 -41.03 15.31 26.36
CA ILE A 14 -39.79 14.65 26.80
C ILE A 14 -39.89 13.14 26.61
N ALA A 15 -41.01 12.52 26.99
CA ALA A 15 -41.24 11.09 26.81
C ALA A 15 -41.17 10.69 25.34
N ILE A 16 -41.84 11.44 24.45
CA ILE A 16 -41.80 11.22 23.00
C ILE A 16 -40.37 11.43 22.46
N GLY A 17 -39.65 12.45 22.92
CA GLY A 17 -38.28 12.73 22.52
C GLY A 17 -37.30 11.62 22.91
N ILE A 18 -37.39 11.11 24.14
CA ILE A 18 -36.54 10.02 24.64
C ILE A 18 -36.89 8.71 23.92
N SER A 19 -38.19 8.39 23.77
CA SER A 19 -38.62 7.21 23.00
C SER A 19 -38.14 7.27 21.56
N GLY A 20 -38.24 8.44 20.92
CA GLY A 20 -37.69 8.69 19.59
C GLY A 20 -36.18 8.45 19.54
N TYR A 21 -35.41 8.94 20.52
CA TYR A 21 -33.96 8.75 20.56
C TYR A 21 -33.53 7.29 20.69
N VAL A 22 -34.23 6.50 21.50
CA VAL A 22 -33.91 5.08 21.73
C VAL A 22 -34.32 4.20 20.55
N ILE A 23 -35.45 4.51 19.89
CA ILE A 23 -36.04 3.69 18.82
C ILE A 23 -35.54 4.13 17.43
N ALA A 24 -35.19 5.40 17.24
CA ALA A 24 -34.65 5.93 15.98
C ALA A 24 -33.49 5.11 15.39
N PRO A 25 -32.45 4.68 16.15
CA PRO A 25 -31.33 3.95 15.53
C PRO A 25 -31.74 2.62 14.90
N GLU A 26 -32.80 1.96 15.39
CA GLU A 26 -33.28 0.69 14.82
C GLU A 26 -34.07 0.90 13.52
N PHE A 27 -34.93 1.93 13.47
CA PHE A 27 -35.73 2.24 12.28
C PHE A 27 -34.92 2.94 11.18
N LEU A 28 -33.99 3.83 11.55
CA LEU A 28 -33.10 4.49 10.60
C LEU A 28 -32.12 3.49 9.97
N ASN A 29 -31.77 2.39 10.65
CA ASN A 29 -30.91 1.35 10.06
C ASN A 29 -31.52 0.62 8.86
N ARG A 30 -32.85 0.61 8.71
CA ARG A 30 -33.54 -0.03 7.57
C ARG A 30 -33.71 0.90 6.38
N TYR A 31 -33.77 2.22 6.60
CA TYR A 31 -34.00 3.21 5.54
C TYR A 31 -32.76 4.00 5.14
N ILE A 32 -31.76 4.08 6.03
CA ILE A 32 -30.46 4.65 5.71
C ILE A 32 -29.56 3.49 5.28
N PRO A 33 -29.18 3.39 3.99
CA PRO A 33 -28.23 2.37 3.56
C PRO A 33 -26.98 2.49 4.42
N SER A 34 -26.46 1.36 4.89
CA SER A 34 -25.35 1.28 5.86
C SER A 34 -24.08 2.06 5.42
N SER A 35 -24.03 2.45 4.15
CA SER A 35 -23.08 3.37 3.54
C SER A 35 -22.99 4.75 4.20
N ILE A 36 -24.06 5.24 4.83
CA ILE A 36 -24.10 6.58 5.47
C ILE A 36 -23.83 6.50 6.98
N THR A 37 -24.30 5.45 7.66
CA THR A 37 -24.18 5.33 9.14
C THR A 37 -22.85 4.75 9.61
N LYS A 38 -22.17 3.97 8.77
CA LYS A 38 -20.86 3.41 9.07
C LYS A 38 -20.02 3.54 7.81
N SER A 39 -19.06 4.47 7.79
CA SER A 39 -18.02 4.45 6.76
C SER A 39 -17.29 3.11 6.87
N LYS A 40 -17.74 2.11 6.11
CA LYS A 40 -17.28 0.72 6.16
C LYS A 40 -15.80 0.76 5.81
N THR A 41 -14.98 0.71 6.83
CA THR A 41 -13.53 0.76 6.69
C THR A 41 -13.09 -0.62 6.25
N VAL A 42 -12.67 -0.74 5.00
CA VAL A 42 -12.18 -1.99 4.43
C VAL A 42 -10.70 -2.12 4.77
N ARG A 43 -10.32 -3.33 5.17
CA ARG A 43 -8.90 -3.68 5.35
C ARG A 43 -8.39 -4.24 4.05
N LEU A 44 -7.34 -3.63 3.54
CA LEU A 44 -6.67 -4.03 2.31
C LEU A 44 -5.25 -4.49 2.65
N LYS A 45 -4.86 -5.64 2.12
CA LYS A 45 -3.50 -6.16 2.22
C LYS A 45 -2.80 -6.04 0.88
N GLY A 46 -1.57 -5.51 0.85
CA GLY A 46 -0.80 -5.37 -0.37
C GLY A 46 0.68 -5.15 -0.14
N THR A 47 1.48 -5.40 -1.17
CA THR A 47 2.95 -5.27 -1.12
C THR A 47 3.39 -3.94 -1.71
N VAL A 48 4.32 -3.26 -1.04
CA VAL A 48 4.85 -1.98 -1.52
C VAL A 48 5.83 -2.22 -2.66
N ILE A 49 5.47 -1.82 -3.87
CA ILE A 49 6.33 -1.95 -5.06
C ILE A 49 7.30 -0.78 -5.15
N ALA A 50 6.80 0.42 -4.91
CA ALA A 50 7.56 1.65 -5.05
C ALA A 50 7.26 2.61 -3.91
N LYS A 51 8.25 3.44 -3.61
CA LYS A 51 8.22 4.47 -2.60
C LYS A 51 8.87 5.71 -3.19
N GLY A 52 8.21 6.85 -3.06
CA GLY A 52 8.70 8.14 -3.51
C GLY A 52 8.18 9.26 -2.61
N ARG A 53 8.78 10.44 -2.73
CA ARG A 53 8.39 11.63 -1.96
C ARG A 53 8.17 12.78 -2.93
N LYS A 54 7.05 13.48 -2.80
CA LYS A 54 6.74 14.70 -3.56
C LYS A 54 6.56 15.84 -2.56
N GLY A 55 7.60 16.64 -2.39
CA GLY A 55 7.65 17.70 -1.38
C GLY A 55 7.42 17.14 0.03
N ALA A 56 6.33 17.57 0.66
CA ALA A 56 5.93 17.15 2.00
C ALA A 56 5.04 15.90 2.04
N SER A 57 4.80 15.21 0.91
CA SER A 57 3.95 14.02 0.85
C SER A 57 4.73 12.76 0.48
N LEU A 58 4.41 11.63 1.12
CA LEU A 58 4.94 10.30 0.79
C LEU A 58 3.98 9.59 -0.17
N LEU A 59 4.53 9.01 -1.23
CA LEU A 59 3.81 8.26 -2.24
C LEU A 59 4.28 6.81 -2.19
N LEU A 60 3.35 5.89 -1.99
CA LEU A 60 3.59 4.45 -2.01
C LEU A 60 2.76 3.81 -3.12
N THR A 61 3.40 3.09 -4.01
CA THR A 61 2.71 2.22 -4.96
C THR A 61 2.57 0.84 -4.34
N VAL A 62 1.33 0.40 -4.14
CA VAL A 62 0.99 -0.83 -3.44
C VAL A 62 0.35 -1.79 -4.43
N ASN A 63 0.89 -3.00 -4.56
CA ASN A 63 0.25 -4.08 -5.28
C ASN A 63 -0.71 -4.82 -4.36
N SER A 64 -1.99 -4.84 -4.69
CA SER A 64 -2.98 -5.65 -3.99
C SER A 64 -3.58 -6.68 -4.94
N PRO A 65 -4.26 -7.73 -4.45
CA PRO A 65 -4.98 -8.69 -5.31
C PRO A 65 -6.02 -8.03 -6.22
N GLU A 66 -6.55 -6.87 -5.80
CA GLU A 66 -7.55 -6.10 -6.53
C GLU A 66 -6.91 -5.18 -7.60
N GLY A 67 -5.58 -5.00 -7.54
CA GLY A 67 -4.83 -4.16 -8.47
C GLY A 67 -3.76 -3.31 -7.78
N ALA A 68 -2.96 -2.62 -8.60
CA ALA A 68 -1.99 -1.64 -8.13
C ALA A 68 -2.67 -0.31 -7.79
N MET A 69 -2.28 0.30 -6.68
CA MET A 69 -2.81 1.59 -6.24
C MET A 69 -1.71 2.51 -5.73
N LEU A 70 -1.93 3.80 -5.89
CA LEU A 70 -1.08 4.85 -5.37
C LEU A 70 -1.66 5.39 -4.07
N VAL A 71 -0.92 5.18 -2.99
CA VAL A 71 -1.26 5.65 -1.66
C VAL A 71 -0.43 6.88 -1.34
N THR A 72 -1.10 7.99 -1.05
CA THR A 72 -0.46 9.26 -0.70
C THR A 72 -0.68 9.56 0.78
N PHE A 73 0.40 9.79 1.52
CA PHE A 73 0.37 10.25 2.90
C PHE A 73 0.84 11.70 2.97
N THR A 74 0.02 12.55 3.55
CA THR A 74 0.30 13.96 3.86
C THR A 74 0.56 14.17 5.35
N ARG A 75 0.20 13.18 6.18
CA ARG A 75 0.39 13.21 7.64
C ARG A 75 1.40 12.15 8.07
N LYS A 76 2.13 12.43 9.16
CA LYS A 76 3.11 11.49 9.75
C LYS A 76 4.10 10.93 8.72
N VAL A 77 4.46 11.74 7.73
CA VAL A 77 5.23 11.34 6.55
C VAL A 77 6.57 10.74 6.93
N ASN A 78 7.33 11.41 7.79
CA ASN A 78 8.63 10.92 8.25
C ASN A 78 8.48 9.59 9.01
N GLU A 79 7.52 9.49 9.94
CA GLU A 79 7.26 8.26 10.70
C GLU A 79 6.95 7.07 9.76
N ILE A 80 6.04 7.27 8.80
CA ILE A 80 5.64 6.23 7.85
C ILE A 80 6.78 5.89 6.90
N GLU A 81 7.58 6.88 6.50
CA GLU A 81 8.76 6.68 5.67
C GLU A 81 9.80 5.80 6.38
N LEU A 82 9.99 5.91 7.69
CA LEU A 82 10.89 5.01 8.41
C LEU A 82 10.33 3.59 8.56
N LEU A 83 9.01 3.46 8.67
CA LEU A 83 8.35 2.17 8.92
C LEU A 83 8.22 1.32 7.66
N VAL A 84 8.09 1.94 6.49
CA VAL A 84 7.76 1.25 5.24
C VAL A 84 8.91 1.27 4.25
N ASN A 85 9.32 0.09 3.80
CA ASN A 85 10.28 -0.13 2.74
C ASN A 85 9.64 -0.76 1.51
N LYS A 86 10.39 -0.74 0.40
CA LYS A 86 10.01 -1.51 -0.80
C LYS A 86 9.98 -2.99 -0.44
N GLN A 87 9.04 -3.72 -1.02
CA GLN A 87 8.74 -5.13 -0.80
C GLN A 87 8.12 -5.47 0.56
N ASP A 88 7.86 -4.49 1.43
CA ASP A 88 7.12 -4.74 2.66
C ASP A 88 5.64 -5.03 2.35
N LEU A 89 5.07 -5.96 3.12
CA LEU A 89 3.67 -6.32 3.04
C LEU A 89 2.90 -5.46 4.05
N ILE A 90 2.01 -4.60 3.56
CA ILE A 90 1.28 -3.64 4.39
C ILE A 90 -0.21 -3.97 4.43
N GLU A 91 -0.82 -3.71 5.59
CA GLU A 91 -2.26 -3.77 5.81
C GLU A 91 -2.78 -2.35 6.06
N LEU A 92 -3.66 -1.89 5.19
CA LEU A 92 -4.21 -0.54 5.16
C LEU A 92 -5.69 -0.57 5.48
N SER A 93 -6.14 0.44 6.22
CA SER A 93 -7.55 0.74 6.48
C SER A 93 -7.97 1.87 5.55
N ILE A 94 -8.89 1.55 4.63
CA ILE A 94 -9.36 2.46 3.57
C ILE A 94 -10.87 2.64 3.68
N LYS A 95 -11.36 3.86 3.39
CA LYS A 95 -12.80 4.16 3.39
C LYS A 95 -13.49 3.67 2.13
N LYS A 96 -12.79 3.75 0.99
CA LYS A 96 -13.27 3.37 -0.33
C LYS A 96 -12.09 2.86 -1.15
N TYR A 97 -12.31 1.81 -1.93
CA TYR A 97 -11.34 1.32 -2.89
C TYR A 97 -11.21 2.27 -4.08
N GLY A 98 -9.98 2.44 -4.58
CA GLY A 98 -9.70 3.23 -5.77
C GLY A 98 -8.21 3.25 -6.10
N PRO A 99 -7.84 3.67 -7.31
CA PRO A 99 -6.44 3.71 -7.76
C PRO A 99 -5.60 4.75 -7.02
N PHE A 100 -6.24 5.79 -6.46
CA PHE A 100 -5.59 6.85 -5.69
C PHE A 100 -6.23 6.94 -4.32
N ILE A 101 -5.45 6.65 -3.27
CA ILE A 101 -5.92 6.66 -1.90
C ILE A 101 -5.14 7.72 -1.13
N LYS A 102 -5.86 8.61 -0.45
CA LYS A 102 -5.26 9.69 0.35
C LYS A 102 -5.39 9.39 1.83
N ASP A 103 -4.26 9.48 2.54
CA ASP A 103 -4.12 9.33 3.98
C ASP A 103 -4.84 8.11 4.57
N PRO A 104 -4.66 6.88 4.02
CA PRO A 104 -5.22 5.71 4.67
C PRO A 104 -4.50 5.45 5.99
N ARG A 105 -5.14 4.70 6.89
CA ARG A 105 -4.51 4.33 8.16
C ARG A 105 -3.73 3.04 7.97
N ILE A 106 -2.44 3.05 8.30
CA ILE A 106 -1.65 1.81 8.34
C ILE A 106 -2.04 1.04 9.60
N ILE A 107 -2.45 -0.21 9.43
CA ILE A 107 -2.78 -1.13 10.52
C ILE A 107 -1.54 -1.93 10.90
N ARG A 108 -0.83 -2.47 9.91
CA ARG A 108 0.32 -3.34 10.11
C ARG A 108 1.30 -3.27 8.93
N VAL A 109 2.59 -3.40 9.23
CA VAL A 109 3.66 -3.56 8.25
C VAL A 109 4.41 -4.84 8.59
N ILE A 110 4.49 -5.76 7.64
CA ILE A 110 5.18 -7.04 7.77
C ILE A 110 6.42 -6.96 6.89
N LYS A 111 7.59 -7.07 7.53
CA LYS A 111 8.86 -7.10 6.82
C LYS A 111 9.12 -8.51 6.29
N PRO A 112 9.62 -8.67 5.05
CA PRO A 112 9.86 -9.99 4.47
C PRO A 112 10.83 -10.85 5.28
N SER A 113 11.78 -10.23 6.00
CA SER A 113 12.71 -10.93 6.89
C SER A 113 12.03 -11.55 8.11
N LEU A 114 10.97 -10.90 8.64
CA LEU A 114 10.23 -11.38 9.80
C LEU A 114 9.28 -12.52 9.42
N GLU A 115 8.70 -12.51 8.22
CA GLU A 115 7.90 -13.64 7.73
C GLU A 115 8.75 -14.91 7.57
N LYS A 116 10.00 -14.77 7.10
CA LYS A 116 10.94 -15.89 7.03
C LYS A 116 11.32 -16.41 8.43
N ALA A 117 11.53 -15.52 9.39
CA ALA A 117 11.84 -15.88 10.78
C ALA A 117 10.65 -16.58 11.47
N GLU A 118 9.42 -16.08 11.30
CA GLU A 118 8.21 -16.71 11.83
C GLU A 118 7.96 -18.10 11.23
N ARG A 119 8.18 -18.28 9.92
CA ARG A 119 8.10 -19.61 9.29
C ARG A 119 9.19 -20.58 9.77
N THR A 120 10.34 -20.07 10.20
CA THR A 120 11.44 -20.89 10.73
C THR A 120 11.17 -21.30 12.19
N LEU A 121 10.47 -20.47 12.96
CA LEU A 121 10.03 -20.78 14.33
C LEU A 121 8.75 -21.64 14.37
N LYS A 122 7.93 -21.61 13.30
CA LYS A 122 6.82 -22.55 13.04
C LYS A 122 7.25 -23.75 12.18
N GLY A 123 8.47 -24.24 12.40
CA GLY A 123 8.96 -25.51 11.83
C GLY A 123 8.11 -26.71 12.26
N PRO A 124 8.22 -27.84 11.53
CA PRO A 124 7.18 -28.87 11.44
C PRO A 124 6.96 -29.54 12.79
N GLU A 125 5.76 -29.36 13.34
CA GLU A 125 5.26 -30.29 14.35
C GLU A 125 5.06 -31.64 13.64
N LYS A 126 5.98 -32.57 13.97
CA LYS A 126 5.98 -34.02 13.72
C LYS A 126 7.06 -34.54 12.76
N ALA A 127 8.31 -34.46 13.21
CA ALA A 127 9.27 -35.53 13.01
C ALA A 127 9.91 -35.85 14.37
N THR A 128 9.32 -36.82 15.06
CA THR A 128 9.91 -37.45 16.24
C THR A 128 11.16 -38.21 15.80
N ALA A 129 12.32 -37.72 16.19
CA ALA A 129 13.52 -38.51 16.46
C ALA A 129 13.97 -38.08 17.87
N PRO A 130 14.64 -38.90 18.71
CA PRO A 130 15.70 -39.84 18.31
C PRO A 130 15.84 -41.14 19.17
N ALA A 131 16.52 -42.14 18.61
CA ALA A 131 17.29 -43.11 19.40
C ALA A 131 18.64 -43.40 18.71
N GLU A 132 19.70 -42.83 19.30
CA GLU A 132 21.11 -43.28 19.26
C GLU A 132 21.23 -44.80 19.51
N LYS A 133 22.22 -45.63 19.11
CA LYS A 133 23.55 -45.65 18.42
C LYS A 133 24.03 -47.15 18.50
N PRO A 134 25.28 -47.59 18.17
CA PRO A 134 26.16 -47.56 16.97
C PRO A 134 26.59 -49.03 16.57
N PRO A 135 27.82 -49.34 16.08
CA PRO A 135 28.28 -49.30 14.68
C PRO A 135 28.83 -50.66 14.15
N SER A 136 28.79 -50.87 12.84
CA SER A 136 29.60 -51.88 12.11
C SER A 136 29.39 -51.60 10.61
N GLY A 137 30.34 -51.50 9.69
CA GLY A 137 31.75 -51.90 9.62
C GLY A 137 31.97 -52.44 8.20
N LYS A 138 32.93 -51.88 7.44
CA LYS A 138 33.50 -52.40 6.17
C LYS A 138 32.54 -52.47 4.95
N ASP A 139 32.93 -52.33 3.68
CA ASP A 139 34.19 -52.57 2.99
C ASP A 139 34.21 -51.80 1.63
N LYS A 140 35.40 -51.29 1.25
CA LYS A 140 36.10 -51.42 -0.04
C LYS A 140 35.47 -51.02 -1.41
N ASN A 141 36.26 -50.18 -2.09
CA ASN A 141 36.91 -50.36 -3.40
C ASN A 141 36.40 -49.71 -4.69
N ASN A 142 37.42 -49.22 -5.42
CA ASN A 142 37.59 -48.92 -6.85
C ASN A 142 36.78 -47.76 -7.44
N LYS A 143 37.42 -46.69 -7.97
CA LYS A 143 38.47 -46.57 -9.02
C LYS A 143 37.90 -46.91 -10.40
N ASP A 144 37.72 -45.85 -11.20
CA ASP A 144 38.11 -45.62 -12.61
C ASP A 144 37.79 -44.13 -12.87
N GLU A 145 38.76 -43.22 -13.05
CA GLU A 145 39.44 -42.86 -14.33
C GLU A 145 38.46 -42.81 -15.53
N ALA A 146 38.42 -41.82 -16.43
CA ALA A 146 39.09 -40.55 -16.64
C ALA A 146 38.47 -39.93 -17.93
N VAL A 147 38.96 -38.75 -18.33
CA VAL A 147 38.96 -38.19 -19.71
C VAL A 147 37.68 -37.43 -20.11
N THR A 148 37.66 -36.09 -20.04
CA THR A 148 38.25 -35.09 -20.99
C THR A 148 37.52 -35.06 -22.34
N ALA A 149 36.83 -33.94 -22.60
CA ALA A 149 36.92 -33.17 -23.87
C ALA A 149 36.01 -31.93 -23.82
N GLU A 150 36.59 -30.79 -23.46
CA GLU A 150 36.40 -29.55 -24.24
C GLU A 150 37.23 -29.67 -25.54
N PRO A 151 37.24 -28.74 -26.51
CA PRO A 151 36.28 -27.68 -26.88
C PRO A 151 36.07 -27.61 -28.42
N ALA A 152 35.16 -26.74 -28.88
CA ALA A 152 35.22 -25.96 -30.15
C ALA A 152 33.80 -25.49 -30.50
N ALA A 153 33.53 -24.38 -31.16
CA ALA A 153 34.19 -23.10 -31.45
C ALA A 153 33.19 -22.38 -32.39
N SER A 154 33.28 -21.05 -32.39
CA SER A 154 32.98 -20.19 -33.54
C SER A 154 31.52 -19.86 -33.86
N GLY A 155 31.23 -18.55 -33.90
CA GLY A 155 29.98 -18.03 -34.44
C GLY A 155 29.61 -16.59 -34.04
N SER A 156 30.54 -15.64 -34.13
CA SER A 156 30.23 -14.21 -34.37
C SER A 156 30.60 -13.95 -35.86
N PRO A 157 30.00 -12.99 -36.63
CA PRO A 157 29.68 -11.62 -36.21
C PRO A 157 28.51 -10.91 -36.96
N ALA A 158 28.37 -9.61 -36.65
CA ALA A 158 27.83 -8.51 -37.48
C ALA A 158 26.31 -8.32 -37.54
N ALA A 159 25.74 -7.13 -37.71
CA ALA A 159 26.14 -5.72 -37.59
C ALA A 159 24.91 -4.89 -38.05
N GLY A 160 24.76 -3.65 -37.53
CA GLY A 160 23.93 -2.59 -38.11
C GLY A 160 22.48 -2.53 -37.60
N THR A 161 21.86 -1.38 -37.36
CA THR A 161 22.26 0.01 -37.63
C THR A 161 21.48 0.93 -36.71
N GLU A 162 22.22 1.90 -36.21
CA GLU A 162 21.86 3.09 -35.46
C GLU A 162 21.09 4.07 -36.37
N GLU A 163 19.81 4.32 -36.09
CA GLU A 163 19.08 5.47 -36.67
C GLU A 163 19.13 6.64 -35.68
N ASN A 164 19.91 7.65 -36.06
CA ASN A 164 19.95 9.00 -35.47
C ASN A 164 19.26 9.98 -36.47
N PRO A 165 19.08 11.27 -36.17
CA PRO A 165 17.80 11.89 -35.83
C PRO A 165 17.34 12.88 -36.92
N SER A 166 16.02 13.02 -37.10
CA SER A 166 15.42 14.11 -37.87
C SER A 166 14.03 14.32 -37.30
N GLY A 167 13.56 15.50 -36.91
CA GLY A 167 14.01 16.86 -37.11
C GLY A 167 12.74 17.68 -36.93
N ILE A 168 12.56 18.37 -35.79
CA ILE A 168 11.53 19.40 -35.64
C ILE A 168 12.18 20.60 -34.95
N THR A 169 12.80 21.40 -35.81
CA THR A 169 12.75 22.86 -35.87
C THR A 169 12.18 23.60 -34.65
N LYS A 170 13.08 24.32 -33.96
CA LYS A 170 12.79 25.63 -33.36
C LYS A 170 12.19 26.57 -34.43
N PRO A 171 11.25 27.44 -34.06
CA PRO A 171 11.21 28.78 -34.59
C PRO A 171 11.78 29.77 -33.57
N ALA A 172 12.62 30.65 -34.09
CA ALA A 172 13.19 31.79 -33.42
C ALA A 172 12.11 32.85 -33.10
N VAL A 173 12.33 33.49 -31.95
CA VAL A 173 12.30 34.95 -31.72
C VAL A 173 11.40 35.77 -32.65
N LYS A 174 10.37 36.39 -32.06
CA LYS A 174 9.87 37.70 -32.48
C LYS A 174 9.65 38.59 -31.25
N GLU A 175 10.70 39.35 -30.98
CA GLU A 175 10.70 40.77 -30.64
C GLU A 175 9.32 41.45 -30.47
N ALA A 176 9.05 41.93 -29.25
CA ALA A 176 8.18 43.08 -28.98
C ALA A 176 8.75 43.80 -27.75
N GLY A 177 9.17 45.05 -27.94
CA GLY A 177 10.07 45.79 -27.06
C GLY A 177 9.51 46.18 -25.69
N PRO A 178 10.39 46.72 -24.83
CA PRO A 178 9.98 47.34 -23.58
C PRO A 178 9.28 48.67 -23.90
N ALA A 179 7.99 48.75 -23.59
CA ALA A 179 7.32 50.04 -23.53
C ALA A 179 7.84 50.79 -22.30
N ASP A 180 8.57 51.86 -22.59
CA ASP A 180 8.77 53.00 -21.71
C ASP A 180 7.48 53.37 -20.97
N SER A 181 7.58 53.53 -19.66
CA SER A 181 6.71 54.42 -18.90
C SER A 181 7.47 55.00 -17.71
N PRO A 182 8.08 56.18 -17.89
CA PRO A 182 8.28 57.12 -16.80
C PRO A 182 7.44 58.38 -17.06
N GLY A 183 6.50 58.64 -16.16
CA GLY A 183 5.69 59.87 -16.12
C GLY A 183 4.69 59.77 -14.97
N ALA A 184 5.04 60.24 -13.76
CA ALA A 184 4.99 61.64 -13.31
C ALA A 184 3.56 62.12 -13.02
N GLY A 185 3.32 62.60 -11.78
CA GLY A 185 2.19 63.46 -11.46
C GLY A 185 1.63 63.28 -10.05
N ASN A 186 2.10 64.16 -9.15
CA ASN A 186 1.52 64.69 -7.90
C ASN A 186 0.32 64.00 -7.24
#